data_AF-V7BRV5-F1
#
_entry.id   AF-V7BRV5-F1
#
_cell.length_a   1.000
_cell.length_b   1.000
_cell.length_c   1.000
_cell.angle_alpha   90.00
_cell.angle_beta   90.00
_cell.angle_gamma   90.00
#
_symmetry.space_group_name_H-M   'P 1'
#
loop_
_entity.id
_entity.type
_entity.pdbx_description
1 polymer ?
#
loop_
_entity_poly.entity_id
_entity_poly.type
_entity_poly.pdbx_seq_one_letter_code
_entity_poly.pdbx_strand_id
1 'polypeptide(L)' 'MFCVQQIPKDILLEVLGPSKVFKEVIKKIINSTVAEYVEKESLIVSKDLRVEQSFEDLETTFVEGEKFSFDVVLELKN' A
#
# COMPACT_ATOMS: atom_id res chain seq x y z
N MET A 1 30.13 -13.01 -3.36
CA MET A 1 29.18 -12.91 -4.49
C MET A 1 27.98 -13.77 -4.14
N PHE A 2 26.94 -13.17 -3.57
CA PHE A 2 25.69 -13.89 -3.32
C PHE A 2 24.93 -13.89 -4.64
N CYS A 3 24.79 -15.07 -5.27
CA CYS A 3 23.84 -15.23 -6.36
C CYS A 3 22.48 -14.75 -5.85
N VAL A 4 21.90 -13.77 -6.53
CA VAL A 4 20.48 -13.44 -6.35
C VAL A 4 19.74 -14.73 -6.70
N GLN A 5 19.24 -15.47 -5.70
CA GLN A 5 18.43 -16.64 -5.97
C GLN A 5 17.21 -16.14 -6.74
N GLN A 6 17.11 -16.56 -8.00
CA GLN A 6 15.90 -16.40 -8.80
C GLN A 6 14.86 -17.36 -8.23
N ILE A 7 14.29 -17.00 -7.09
CA ILE A 7 13.19 -17.73 -6.48
C ILE A 7 11.95 -17.48 -7.36
N PRO A 8 11.32 -18.52 -7.92
CA PRO A 8 10.07 -18.37 -8.65
C PRO A 8 9.03 -17.63 -7.82
N LYS A 9 8.24 -16.75 -8.47
CA LYS A 9 7.25 -15.91 -7.79
C LYS A 9 6.27 -16.74 -6.96
N ASP A 10 5.82 -17.87 -7.49
CA ASP A 10 4.84 -18.73 -6.84
C ASP A 10 5.38 -19.32 -5.52
N ILE A 11 6.65 -19.72 -5.51
CA ILE A 11 7.34 -20.21 -4.31
C ILE A 11 7.52 -19.09 -3.29
N LEU A 12 7.87 -17.88 -3.75
CA LEU A 12 8.03 -16.74 -2.87
C LEU A 12 6.70 -16.34 -2.21
N LEU A 13 5.59 -16.39 -2.95
CA LEU A 13 4.25 -16.14 -2.42
C LEU A 13 3.82 -17.19 -1.39
N GLU A 14 4.13 -18.46 -1.63
CA GLU A 14 3.85 -19.55 -0.69
C GLU A 14 4.65 -19.38 0.62
N VAL A 15 5.93 -19.05 0.53
CA VAL A 15 6.82 -18.87 1.70
C VAL A 15 6.46 -17.63 2.52
N LEU A 16 6.12 -16.52 1.86
CA LEU A 16 5.79 -15.27 2.55
C LEU A 16 4.34 -15.24 3.06
N GLY A 17 3.45 -16.01 2.43
CA GLY A 17 2.02 -15.99 2.65
C GLY A 17 1.34 -14.90 1.80
N PRO A 18 0.35 -15.25 0.96
CA PRO A 18 -0.32 -14.29 0.07
C PRO A 18 -0.85 -13.06 0.80
N SER A 19 -1.58 -13.26 1.91
CA SER A 19 -2.15 -12.17 2.72
C SER A 19 -1.10 -11.18 3.22
N LYS A 20 0.09 -11.66 3.61
CA LYS A 20 1.18 -10.78 4.05
C LYS A 20 1.71 -9.94 2.89
N VAL A 21 1.86 -10.54 1.71
CA VAL A 21 2.31 -9.84 0.51
C VAL A 21 1.30 -8.79 0.08
N PHE A 22 0.01 -9.13 0.01
CA PHE A 22 -1.04 -8.18 -0.35
C PHE A 22 -1.13 -7.01 0.62
N LYS A 23 -1.07 -7.28 1.93
CA LYS A 23 -1.07 -6.25 2.96
C LYS A 23 0.06 -5.24 2.78
N GLU A 24 1.28 -5.72 2.53
CA GLU A 24 2.44 -4.85 2.33
C GLU A 24 2.35 -4.04 1.02
N VAL A 25 1.85 -4.66 -0.05
CA VAL A 25 1.65 -3.97 -1.35
C VAL A 25 0.60 -2.87 -1.22
N ILE A 26 -0.57 -3.17 -0.65
CA ILE A 26 -1.66 -2.18 -0.43
C ILE A 26 -1.14 -1.02 0.43
N LYS A 27 -0.45 -1.32 1.53
CA LYS A 27 0.14 -0.28 2.41
C LYS A 27 1.14 0.59 1.66
N LYS A 28 1.96 0.00 0.78
CA LYS A 28 2.93 0.75 -0.02
C LYS A 28 2.24 1.67 -1.02
N ILE A 29 1.21 1.17 -1.72
CA ILE A 29 0.42 1.96 -2.68
C ILE A 29 -0.20 3.17 -1.99
N ILE A 30 -0.90 2.97 -0.87
CA ILE A 30 -1.56 4.05 -0.12
C ILE A 30 -0.52 5.10 0.29
N ASN A 31 0.57 4.69 0.93
CA ASN A 31 1.60 5.61 1.40
C ASN A 31 2.26 6.39 0.25
N SER A 32 2.58 5.74 -0.88
CA SER A 32 3.20 6.43 -2.01
C SER A 32 2.24 7.42 -2.67
N THR A 33 0.99 7.03 -2.89
CA THR A 33 -0.02 7.88 -3.53
C THR A 33 -0.33 9.11 -2.67
N VAL A 34 -0.44 8.93 -1.36
CA VAL A 34 -0.70 10.06 -0.45
C VAL A 34 0.52 10.98 -0.35
N ALA A 35 1.73 10.43 -0.29
CA ALA A 35 2.95 11.25 -0.29
C ALA A 35 3.06 12.11 -1.56
N GLU A 36 2.79 11.53 -2.73
CA GLU A 36 2.75 12.25 -4.01
C GLU A 36 1.69 13.35 -4.02
N TYR A 37 0.49 13.06 -3.50
CA TYR A 37 -0.59 14.05 -3.41
C TYR A 37 -0.24 15.22 -2.49
N VAL A 38 0.30 14.95 -1.30
CA VAL A 38 0.73 15.96 -0.33
C VAL A 38 1.80 16.88 -0.90
N GLU A 39 2.79 16.30 -1.60
CA GLU A 39 3.85 17.06 -2.28
C GLU A 39 3.26 17.95 -3.38
N LYS A 40 2.41 17.39 -4.24
CA LYS A 40 1.78 18.09 -5.36
C LYS A 40 0.95 19.30 -4.90
N GLU A 41 0.16 19.12 -3.85
CA GLU A 41 -0.74 20.16 -3.32
C GLU A 41 -0.02 21.07 -2.30
N SER A 42 1.29 20.89 -2.07
CA SER A 42 2.09 21.65 -1.11
C SER A 42 1.50 21.67 0.30
N LEU A 43 0.89 20.54 0.71
CA LEU A 43 0.25 20.40 2.01
C LEU A 43 1.31 20.12 3.09
N ILE A 44 1.20 20.80 4.22
CA ILE A 44 1.98 20.47 5.41
C ILE A 44 1.10 19.59 6.29
N VAL A 45 1.40 18.30 6.35
CA VAL A 45 0.61 17.32 7.12
C VAL A 45 1.37 16.81 8.35
N SER A 46 0.64 16.32 9.34
CA SER A 46 1.21 15.52 10.42
C SER A 46 1.66 14.15 9.89
N LYS A 47 2.41 13.39 10.71
CA LYS A 47 2.86 12.05 10.30
C LYS A 47 1.75 11.01 10.44
N ASP A 48 0.65 11.38 11.09
CA ASP A 48 -0.44 10.48 11.39
C ASP A 48 -1.39 10.44 10.20
N LEU A 49 -1.40 9.29 9.55
CA LEU A 49 -2.27 8.98 8.42
C LEU A 49 -3.25 7.90 8.86
N ARG A 50 -4.54 8.14 8.63
CA ARG A 50 -5.58 7.14 8.88
C ARG A 50 -6.28 6.78 7.58
N VAL A 51 -6.37 5.48 7.33
CA VAL A 51 -7.21 4.92 6.27
C VAL A 51 -8.55 4.53 6.89
N GLU A 52 -9.67 4.89 6.27
CA GLU A 52 -11.00 4.61 6.83
C GLU A 52 -11.41 3.15 6.63
N GLN A 53 -11.02 2.53 5.50
CA GLN A 53 -11.32 1.13 5.23
C GLN A 53 -10.47 0.18 6.07
N SER A 54 -11.05 -0.97 6.44
CA SER A 54 -10.28 -2.07 7.01
C SER A 54 -9.35 -2.70 5.94
N PHE A 55 -8.33 -3.44 6.38
CA PHE A 55 -7.48 -4.18 5.45
C PHE A 55 -8.26 -5.23 4.65
N GLU A 56 -9.25 -5.86 5.26
CA GLU A 56 -10.10 -6.88 4.64
C GLU A 56 -10.90 -6.26 3.50
N ASP A 57 -11.51 -5.09 3.72
CA ASP A 57 -12.25 -4.36 2.68
C ASP A 57 -11.33 -3.96 1.52
N LEU A 58 -10.15 -3.42 1.82
CA LEU A 58 -9.17 -3.04 0.80
C LEU A 58 -8.71 -4.25 -0.02
N GLU A 59 -8.48 -5.40 0.61
CA GLU A 59 -8.09 -6.63 -0.07
C GLU A 59 -9.20 -7.12 -1.03
N THR A 60 -10.48 -7.03 -0.64
CA THR A 60 -11.60 -7.41 -1.53
C THR A 60 -11.75 -6.54 -2.78
N THR A 61 -11.30 -5.28 -2.72
CA THR A 61 -11.34 -4.34 -3.86
C THR A 61 -10.05 -4.35 -4.69
N PHE A 62 -9.00 -4.99 -4.21
CA PHE A 62 -7.71 -5.08 -4.89
C PHE A 62 -7.69 -6.23 -5.90
N VAL A 63 -8.46 -6.05 -6.98
CA VAL A 63 -8.64 -7.03 -8.06
C VAL A 63 -7.89 -6.60 -9.31
N GLU A 64 -7.27 -7.55 -10.00
CA GLU A 64 -6.54 -7.30 -11.24
C GLU A 64 -7.46 -6.71 -12.33
N GLY A 65 -6.98 -5.67 -13.01
CA GLY A 65 -7.72 -4.98 -14.08
C GLY A 65 -8.76 -3.95 -13.59
N GLU A 66 -9.05 -3.94 -12.29
CA GLU A 66 -9.99 -3.01 -11.67
C GLU A 66 -9.30 -1.78 -11.08
N LYS A 67 -10.05 -0.68 -10.95
CA LYS A 67 -9.54 0.53 -10.29
C LYS A 67 -9.50 0.32 -8.77
N PHE A 68 -8.30 0.42 -8.21
CA PHE A 68 -8.13 0.43 -6.76
C PHE A 68 -8.35 1.85 -6.20
N SER A 69 -9.23 1.95 -5.20
CA SER A 69 -9.60 3.22 -4.55
C SER A 69 -9.63 3.05 -3.03
N PHE A 70 -9.33 4.12 -2.30
CA PHE A 70 -9.27 4.14 -0.84
C PHE A 70 -9.48 5.56 -0.33
N ASP A 71 -9.92 5.69 0.92
CA ASP A 71 -10.16 6.98 1.57
C ASP A 71 -9.17 7.20 2.71
N VAL A 72 -8.60 8.41 2.74
CA VAL A 72 -7.56 8.78 3.71
C VAL A 72 -7.96 10.06 4.42
N VAL A 73 -7.82 10.06 5.75
CA VAL A 73 -7.91 11.24 6.58
C VAL A 73 -6.50 11.71 6.92
N LEU A 74 -6.24 12.98 6.60
CA LEU A 74 -4.97 13.67 6.87
C LEU A 74 -5.19 14.79 7.87
N GLU A 75 -4.28 14.92 8.82
CA GLU A 75 -4.23 16.08 9.71
C GLU A 75 -3.28 17.12 9.13
N LEU A 76 -3.78 18.32 8.87
CA LEU A 76 -2.97 19.45 8.43
C LEU A 76 -2.26 20.10 9.61
N LYS A 77 -1.01 20.48 9.40
CA LYS A 77 -0.26 21.33 10.34
C LYS A 77 -0.40 22.78 9.92
N ASN A 78 -0.83 23.59 10.87
CA ASN A 78 -0.74 25.06 10.78
C ASN A 78 0.65 25.55 11.18
#